data_AF-A0A8S2RZY2-F1
#
_entry.id   AF-A0A8S2RZY2-F1
#
_cell.length_a   1.000
_cell.length_b   1.000
_cell.length_c   1.000
_cell.angle_alpha   90.00
_cell.angle_beta   90.00
_cell.angle_gamma   90.00
#
_symmetry.space_group_name_H-M   'P 1'
#
loop_
_entity.id
_entity.type
_entity.pdbx_description
1 polymer ?
#
loop_
_entity_poly.entity_id
_entity_poly.type
_entity_poly.pdbx_seq_one_letter_code
_entity_poly.pdbx_strand_id
1 'polypeptide(L)' 'MNNNTNNNLLIANQWQLERKLGSGSFGDVYRALNTQTGEHVAIKLEANNTYSLQLAFEAKLYKLMNGIQ' A
#
# COMPACT_ATOMS: atom_id res chain seq x y z
N MET A 1 24.29 3.51 -24.56
CA MET A 1 23.68 2.24 -24.11
C MET A 1 22.80 2.57 -22.91
N ASN A 2 21.49 2.72 -23.13
CA ASN A 2 20.54 3.15 -22.10
C ASN A 2 20.04 1.94 -21.32
N ASN A 3 20.67 1.66 -20.18
CA ASN A 3 20.16 0.70 -19.21
C ASN A 3 19.23 1.43 -18.24
N ASN A 4 18.08 1.88 -18.73
CA ASN A 4 17.00 2.36 -17.86
C ASN A 4 16.05 1.19 -17.62
N THR A 5 16.51 0.22 -16.81
CA THR A 5 15.64 -0.80 -16.24
C THR A 5 14.75 -0.13 -15.20
N ASN A 6 13.73 0.58 -15.68
CA ASN A 6 12.58 0.97 -14.88
C ASN A 6 11.88 -0.33 -14.50
N ASN A 7 12.33 -0.95 -13.41
CA ASN A 7 11.70 -2.12 -12.82
C ASN A 7 10.37 -1.67 -12.20
N ASN A 8 9.41 -1.37 -13.06
CA ASN A 8 8.04 -1.06 -12.70
C ASN A 8 7.41 -2.33 -12.16
N LEU A 9 7.38 -2.44 -10.84
CA LEU A 9 6.75 -3.55 -10.15
C LEU A 9 5.24 -3.46 -10.39
N LEU A 10 4.72 -4.37 -11.22
CA LEU A 10 3.29 -4.46 -11.50
C LEU A 10 2.63 -5.41 -10.51
N ILE A 11 1.74 -4.87 -9.68
CA ILE A 11 0.98 -5.62 -8.68
C ILE A 11 -0.41 -5.94 -9.24
N ALA A 12 -0.83 -7.20 -9.04
CA ALA A 12 -2.13 -7.71 -9.50
C ALA A 12 -2.43 -7.45 -11.00
N ASN A 13 -1.39 -7.30 -11.81
CA ASN A 13 -1.49 -6.94 -13.23
C ASN A 13 -2.24 -5.62 -13.52
N GLN A 14 -2.39 -4.75 -12.51
CA GLN A 14 -3.23 -3.54 -12.57
C GLN A 14 -2.54 -2.30 -11.99
N TRP A 15 -1.61 -2.47 -11.05
CA TRP A 15 -1.05 -1.36 -10.30
C TRP A 15 0.46 -1.28 -10.49
N GLN A 16 0.90 -0.26 -11.19
CA GLN A 16 2.32 -0.03 -11.43
C GLN A 16 2.88 0.80 -10.28
N LEU A 17 3.72 0.20 -9.41
CA LEU A 17 4.40 0.97 -8.37
C LEU A 17 5.39 1.96 -8.99
N GLU A 18 5.32 3.21 -8.55
CA GLU A 18 6.18 4.29 -9.04
C GLU A 18 7.29 4.62 -8.03
N ARG A 19 6.92 4.96 -6.80
CA ARG A 19 7.89 5.37 -5.77
C ARG A 19 7.36 5.16 -4.37
N LYS A 20 8.28 4.99 -3.41
CA LYS A 20 7.95 4.98 -1.98
C LYS A 20 7.51 6.38 -1.54
N LEU A 21 6.41 6.45 -0.81
CA LEU A 21 5.90 7.67 -0.17
C LEU A 21 6.32 7.75 1.30
N GLY A 22 6.42 6.62 1.98
CA GLY A 22 6.82 6.56 3.37
C GLY A 22 6.95 5.14 3.89
N SER A 23 7.46 5.02 5.12
CA SER A 23 7.57 3.78 5.87
C SER A 23 7.17 4.02 7.31
N GLY A 24 6.48 3.06 7.92
CA GLY A 24 6.16 3.07 9.34
C GLY A 24 6.30 1.68 9.95
N SER A 25 5.93 1.57 11.22
CA SER A 25 5.96 0.30 11.97
C SER A 25 5.12 -0.82 11.34
N PHE A 26 4.15 -0.44 10.49
CA PHE A 26 3.18 -1.34 9.84
C PHE A 26 3.48 -1.55 8.36
N GLY A 27 4.71 -1.32 7.90
CA GLY A 27 5.10 -1.50 6.52
C GLY A 27 5.26 -0.19 5.75
N ASP A 28 5.28 -0.32 4.43
CA ASP A 28 5.70 0.73 3.50
C ASP A 28 4.53 1.21 2.64
N VAL A 29 4.44 2.51 2.39
CA VAL A 29 3.45 3.10 1.50
C VAL A 29 4.14 3.56 0.22
N TYR A 30 3.54 3.22 -0.92
CA TYR A 30 4.02 3.56 -2.25
C TYR A 30 2.95 4.32 -3.02
N ARG A 31 3.37 5.19 -3.93
CA ARG A 31 2.53 5.72 -5.00
C ARG A 31 2.52 4.71 -6.13
N ALA A 32 1.36 4.41 -6.65
CA ALA A 32 1.18 3.55 -7.82
C ALA A 32 0.22 4.18 -8.81
N LEU A 33 0.35 3.79 -10.07
CA LEU A 33 -0.55 4.15 -11.16
C LEU A 33 -1.49 2.96 -11.43
N ASN A 34 -2.79 3.21 -11.48
CA ASN A 34 -3.75 2.27 -12.04
C ASN A 34 -3.55 2.23 -13.56
N THR A 35 -3.15 1.09 -14.11
CA THR A 35 -2.91 0.96 -15.56
C THR A 35 -4.21 0.94 -16.38
N GLN A 36 -5.36 0.71 -15.75
CA GLN A 36 -6.67 0.71 -16.41
C GLN A 36 -7.30 2.10 -16.44
N THR A 37 -7.17 2.88 -15.35
CA THR A 37 -7.82 4.20 -15.25
C THR A 37 -6.85 5.37 -15.44
N GLY A 38 -5.55 5.15 -15.30
CA GLY A 38 -4.53 6.21 -15.30
C GLY A 38 -4.48 7.03 -14.01
N GLU A 39 -5.20 6.62 -12.97
CA GLU A 39 -5.24 7.34 -11.69
C GLU A 39 -4.07 6.94 -10.77
N HIS A 40 -3.57 7.93 -10.02
CA HIS A 40 -2.56 7.69 -9.01
C HIS A 40 -3.20 7.32 -7.68
N VAL A 41 -2.73 6.24 -7.08
CA VAL A 41 -3.20 5.72 -5.79
C VAL A 41 -2.03 5.51 -4.83
N ALA A 42 -2.34 5.35 -3.53
CA ALA A 42 -1.39 4.91 -2.53
C ALA A 42 -1.60 3.42 -2.21
N ILE A 43 -0.54 2.62 -2.27
CA ILE A 43 -0.55 1.19 -1.93
C ILE A 43 0.31 1.00 -0.69
N LYS A 44 -0.26 0.40 0.35
CA LYS A 44 0.47 -0.03 1.54
C LYS A 44 0.87 -1.50 1.39
N LEU A 45 2.15 -1.79 1.51
CA LEU A 45 2.74 -3.12 1.49
C LEU A 45 3.19 -3.49 2.91
N GLU A 46 2.67 -4.59 3.44
CA GLU A 46 3.08 -5.15 4.73
C GLU A 46 3.83 -6.46 4.49
N ALA A 47 4.89 -6.72 5.27
CA ALA A 47 5.57 -8.00 5.20
C ALA A 47 4.62 -9.09 5.73
N ASN A 48 4.39 -10.10 4.90
CA ASN A 48 3.64 -11.33 5.22
C ASN A 48 4.25 -12.16 6.38
N ASN A 49 5.42 -11.76 6.89
CA ASN A 49 6.06 -12.37 8.05
C ASN A 49 5.77 -11.64 9.38
N THR A 50 5.01 -10.55 9.36
CA THR A 50 4.65 -9.86 10.61
C THR A 50 3.35 -10.47 11.12
N TYR A 51 3.48 -11.18 12.23
CA TYR A 51 2.38 -11.75 13.03
C TYR A 51 1.56 -10.62 13.68
N SER A 52 1.04 -9.67 12.89
CA SER A 52 0.41 -8.47 13.44
C SER A 52 -1.05 -8.42 13.04
N LEU A 53 -1.87 -8.96 13.95
CA LEU A 53 -3.32 -8.80 14.13
C LEU A 53 -3.77 -7.31 14.25
N GLN A 54 -3.00 -6.37 13.73
CA GLN A 54 -3.15 -4.93 13.97
C GLN A 54 -4.19 -4.31 13.07
N LEU A 55 -4.34 -4.76 11.82
CA LEU A 55 -5.41 -4.30 10.93
C LEU A 55 -6.80 -4.71 11.45
N ALA A 56 -6.91 -5.91 12.02
CA ALA A 56 -8.14 -6.36 12.67
C ALA A 56 -8.42 -5.58 13.97
N PHE A 57 -7.38 -5.28 14.75
CA PHE A 57 -7.50 -4.47 15.96
C PHE A 57 -7.87 -3.02 15.64
N GLU A 58 -7.29 -2.44 14.60
CA GLU A 58 -7.53 -1.08 14.12
C GLU A 58 -8.96 -0.94 13.55
N ALA A 59 -9.43 -1.88 12.73
CA ALA A 59 -10.83 -1.91 12.27
C ALA A 59 -11.81 -2.05 13.44
N LYS A 60 -11.47 -2.83 14.47
CA LYS A 60 -12.26 -2.96 15.70
C LYS A 60 -12.26 -1.67 16.51
N LEU A 61 -11.14 -0.96 16.58
CA LEU A 61 -11.02 0.33 17.26
C LEU A 61 -11.83 1.42 16.55
N TYR A 62 -11.73 1.54 15.22
CA TYR A 62 -12.55 2.47 14.43
C TYR A 62 -14.05 2.19 14.57
N LYS A 63 -14.46 0.92 14.61
CA LYS A 63 -15.86 0.55 14.82
C LYS A 63 -16.37 0.86 16.23
N LEU A 64 -15.50 0.76 17.24
CA LEU A 64 -15.82 1.12 18.63
C LEU A 64 -15.92 2.65 18.81
N MET A 65 -15.05 3.41 18.15
CA MET A 65 -15.04 4.87 18.24
C MET A 65 -16.20 5.54 17.49
N ASN A 66 -16.79 4.89 16.49
CA ASN A 66 -18.05 5.32 15.86
C ASN A 66 -19.31 5.10 16.76
N GLY A 67 -19.14 4.64 18.00
CA GLY A 67 -20.23 4.40 18.96
C GLY A 67 -20.29 5.36 20.15
N ILE A 68 -19.46 6.42 20.19
CA ILE A 68 -19.61 7.51 21.17
C ILE A 68 -20.18 8.71 20.41
N GLN A 69 -21.51 8.74 20.34
CA GLN A 69 -22.30 9.94 20.00
C GLN A 69 -22.95 10.46 21.28
#